data_AF-A0A7K2J776-F1
#
_entry.id   AF-A0A7K2J776-F1
#
_cell.length_a   1.000
_cell.length_b   1.000
_cell.length_c   1.000
_cell.angle_alpha   90.00
_cell.angle_beta   90.00
_cell.angle_gamma   90.00
#
_symmetry.space_group_name_H-M   'P 1'
#
loop_
_entity.id
_entity.type
_entity.pdbx_description
1 polymer ?
#
loop_
_entity_poly.entity_id
_entity_poly.type
_entity_poly.pdbx_seq_one_letter_code
_entity_poly.pdbx_strand_id
1 'polypeptide(L)'
;MVALAFSPDSRILAAGSTDSSVHLWKGADTNRPARLGKPLKEAAQPVMSVAFSPDGSTLAAGSADRTVYLWNVTDPRAIGPWADR
;
A
#
# COMPACT_ATOMS: atom_id res chain seq x y z
N MET A 1 6.62 -9.21 -7.16
CA MET A 1 5.26 -8.74 -6.81
C MET A 1 4.36 -9.95 -6.73
N VAL A 2 3.49 -9.98 -5.74
CA VAL A 2 2.60 -11.12 -5.48
C VAL A 2 1.13 -10.70 -5.36
N ALA A 3 0.85 -9.42 -5.12
CA ALA A 3 -0.49 -8.85 -5.12
C ALA A 3 -0.51 -7.40 -5.65
N LEU A 4 -1.67 -6.98 -6.17
CA LEU A 4 -1.94 -5.65 -6.71
C LEU A 4 -3.34 -5.19 -6.29
N ALA A 5 -3.48 -3.91 -5.96
CA ALA A 5 -4.78 -3.28 -5.72
C ALA A 5 -4.76 -1.81 -6.15
N PHE A 6 -5.83 -1.37 -6.81
CA PHE A 6 -6.09 0.07 -7.04
C PHE A 6 -6.89 0.64 -5.87
N SER A 7 -6.66 1.91 -5.55
CA SER A 7 -7.57 2.66 -4.69
C SER A 7 -8.93 2.81 -5.38
N PRO A 8 -10.03 3.01 -4.62
CA PRO A 8 -11.37 3.17 -5.19
C PRO A 8 -11.47 4.31 -6.21
N ASP A 9 -10.72 5.40 -5.99
CA ASP A 9 -10.64 6.53 -6.92
C ASP A 9 -9.65 6.33 -8.09
N SER A 10 -9.01 5.16 -8.16
CA SER A 10 -8.01 4.76 -9.18
C SER A 10 -6.76 5.64 -9.24
N ARG A 11 -6.54 6.54 -8.27
CA ARG A 11 -5.38 7.44 -8.27
C ARG A 11 -4.13 6.81 -7.70
N ILE A 12 -4.27 5.77 -6.89
CA ILE A 12 -3.17 5.08 -6.23
C ILE A 12 -3.19 3.59 -6.61
N LEU A 13 -2.03 3.06 -6.93
CA LEU A 13 -1.78 1.63 -7.06
C LEU A 13 -0.92 1.16 -5.90
N ALA A 14 -1.30 0.05 -5.27
CA ALA A 14 -0.48 -0.65 -4.29
C ALA A 14 -0.02 -2.01 -4.83
N ALA A 15 1.21 -2.38 -4.49
CA ALA A 15 1.77 -3.68 -4.81
C ALA A 15 2.46 -4.31 -3.60
N GLY A 16 2.05 -5.52 -3.25
CA GLY A 16 2.76 -6.39 -2.32
C GLY A 16 3.96 -7.05 -2.99
N SER A 17 5.09 -7.10 -2.29
CA SER A 17 6.35 -7.62 -2.80
C SER A 17 6.95 -8.69 -1.89
N THR A 18 7.76 -9.55 -2.50
CA THR A 18 8.53 -10.62 -1.81
C THR A 18 9.70 -10.07 -1.03
N ASP A 19 10.06 -8.80 -1.20
CA ASP A 19 11.07 -8.09 -0.41
C ASP A 19 10.49 -7.50 0.91
N SER A 20 9.39 -8.08 1.39
CA SER A 20 8.66 -7.66 2.58
C SER A 20 8.20 -6.19 2.55
N SER A 21 7.92 -5.65 1.36
CA SER A 21 7.49 -4.26 1.21
C SER A 21 6.18 -4.11 0.46
N VAL A 22 5.52 -2.98 0.70
CA VAL A 22 4.45 -2.47 -0.16
C VAL A 22 4.97 -1.25 -0.92
N HIS A 23 4.79 -1.26 -2.24
CA HIS A 23 5.11 -0.13 -3.09
C HIS A 23 3.84 0.58 -3.50
N LEU A 24 3.92 1.92 -3.57
CA LEU A 24 2.81 2.76 -3.98
C LEU A 24 3.19 3.60 -5.20
N TRP A 25 2.22 3.82 -6.07
CA TRP A 25 2.33 4.73 -7.22
C TRP A 25 1.11 5.64 -7.27
N LYS A 26 1.32 6.90 -7.67
CA LYS A 26 0.29 7.89 -7.93
C LYS A 26 0.10 8.09 -9.43
N GLY A 27 -1.12 8.42 -9.84
CA GLY A 27 -1.48 8.68 -11.22
C GLY A 27 -1.56 7.39 -12.02
N ALA A 28 -2.04 6.32 -11.37
CA ALA A 28 -2.17 4.99 -11.98
C ALA A 28 -3.26 4.97 -13.08
N ASP A 29 -4.14 5.97 -13.08
CA ASP A 29 -5.11 6.32 -14.13
C ASP A 29 -4.49 7.09 -15.31
N THR A 30 -3.21 7.47 -15.24
CA THR A 30 -2.52 8.25 -16.26
C THR A 30 -1.44 7.44 -16.98
N ASN A 31 -0.96 7.95 -18.12
CA ASN A 31 0.15 7.32 -18.85
C ASN A 31 1.54 7.62 -18.23
N ARG A 32 1.60 8.22 -17.03
CA ARG A 32 2.85 8.58 -16.33
C ARG A 32 2.74 8.34 -14.83
N PRO A 33 2.57 7.09 -14.37
CA PRO A 33 2.56 6.79 -12.95
C PRO A 33 3.92 7.11 -12.31
N ALA A 34 3.90 7.66 -11.10
CA ALA A 34 5.10 8.00 -10.34
C ALA A 34 5.09 7.27 -8.99
N ARG A 35 6.26 6.78 -8.54
CA ARG A 35 6.37 6.19 -7.19
C ARG A 35 5.97 7.22 -6.14
N LEU A 36 5.15 6.78 -5.20
CA LEU A 36 4.65 7.60 -4.10
C LEU A 36 5.44 7.25 -2.83
N GLY A 37 6.32 8.17 -2.41
CA GLY A 37 7.10 8.00 -1.19
C GLY A 37 8.11 6.84 -1.24
N LYS A 38 8.61 6.47 -0.06
CA LYS A 38 9.44 5.27 0.12
C LYS A 38 8.54 4.03 0.23
N PRO A 39 9.03 2.83 -0.13
CA PRO A 39 8.30 1.59 0.15
C PRO A 39 7.95 1.46 1.64
N LEU A 40 6.77 0.96 1.93
CA LEU A 40 6.33 0.65 3.29
C LEU A 40 6.99 -0.68 3.67
N LYS A 41 7.92 -0.64 4.64
CA LYS A 41 8.83 -1.76 5.00
C LYS A 41 8.65 -2.25 6.44
N GLU A 42 7.44 -2.15 6.97
CA GLU A 42 7.16 -2.63 8.33
C GLU A 42 7.03 -4.16 8.40
N ALA A 43 6.65 -4.81 7.30
CA ALA A 43 6.48 -6.25 7.27
C ALA A 43 7.80 -7.00 7.45
N ALA A 44 7.79 -8.03 8.31
CA ALA A 44 8.98 -8.86 8.56
C ALA A 44 9.17 -9.95 7.49
N GLN A 45 8.12 -10.26 6.73
CA GLN A 45 8.08 -11.31 5.71
C GLN A 45 7.32 -10.83 4.46
N PRO A 46 7.40 -11.58 3.34
CA PRO A 46 6.71 -11.24 2.09
C PRO A 46 5.26 -10.81 2.27
N VAL A 47 4.87 -9.73 1.62
CA VAL A 47 3.48 -9.25 1.58
C VAL A 47 2.76 -9.95 0.45
N MET A 48 1.82 -10.83 0.75
CA MET A 48 1.15 -11.70 -0.24
C MET A 48 -0.22 -11.20 -0.71
N SER A 49 -0.81 -10.23 -0.01
CA SER A 49 -2.11 -9.65 -0.35
C SER A 49 -2.13 -8.17 0.04
N VAL A 50 -2.83 -7.36 -0.75
CA VAL A 50 -3.07 -5.94 -0.48
C VAL A 50 -4.51 -5.58 -0.82
N ALA A 51 -5.12 -4.67 -0.05
CA ALA A 51 -6.46 -4.15 -0.32
C ALA A 51 -6.62 -2.73 0.22
N PHE A 52 -7.32 -1.88 -0.53
CA PHE A 52 -7.79 -0.58 -0.04
C PHE A 52 -9.15 -0.72 0.62
N SER A 53 -9.41 0.09 1.64
CA SER A 53 -10.76 0.29 2.17
C SER A 53 -11.67 0.93 1.10
N PRO A 54 -13.00 0.73 1.17
CA PRO A 54 -13.92 1.27 0.17
C PRO A 54 -13.93 2.81 0.07
N ASP A 55 -13.60 3.50 1.17
CA ASP A 55 -13.43 4.95 1.23
C ASP A 55 -12.03 5.42 0.78
N GLY A 56 -11.12 4.49 0.49
CA GLY A 56 -9.75 4.75 0.06
C GLY A 56 -8.84 5.33 1.16
N SER A 57 -9.28 5.37 2.42
CA SER A 57 -8.53 5.98 3.53
C SER A 57 -7.46 5.08 4.12
N THR A 58 -7.62 3.75 3.98
CA THR A 58 -6.80 2.74 4.62
C THR A 58 -6.28 1.73 3.60
N LEU A 59 -5.01 1.38 3.70
CA LEU A 59 -4.40 0.28 2.97
C LEU A 59 -4.08 -0.86 3.94
N ALA A 60 -4.52 -2.07 3.62
CA ALA A 60 -4.19 -3.28 4.34
C ALA A 60 -3.23 -4.16 3.54
N ALA A 61 -2.29 -4.79 4.23
CA ALA A 61 -1.39 -5.79 3.68
C ALA A 61 -1.31 -7.04 4.57
N GLY A 62 -1.51 -8.21 3.97
CA GLY A 62 -1.30 -9.50 4.64
C GLY A 62 0.12 -10.01 4.38
N SER A 63 0.89 -10.24 5.46
CA SER A 63 2.26 -10.75 5.38
C SER A 63 2.39 -12.19 5.88
N ALA A 64 3.38 -12.92 5.33
CA ALA A 64 3.66 -14.31 5.68
C ALA A 64 4.17 -14.46 7.13
N ASP A 65 4.46 -13.34 7.80
CA ASP A 65 4.73 -13.29 9.25
C ASP A 65 3.47 -13.49 10.10
N ARG A 66 2.30 -13.69 9.48
CA ARG A 66 0.98 -13.84 10.11
C ARG A 66 0.41 -12.54 10.70
N THR A 67 0.93 -11.41 10.25
CA THR A 67 0.47 -10.07 10.66
C THR A 67 -0.24 -9.36 9.51
N VAL A 68 -1.24 -8.56 9.85
CA VAL A 68 -1.86 -7.59 8.95
C VAL A 68 -1.33 -6.21 9.31
N TYR A 69 -0.78 -5.52 8.31
CA TYR A 69 -0.28 -4.16 8.45
C TYR A 69 -1.29 -3.19 7.85
N LEU A 70 -1.50 -2.07 8.53
CA LEU A 70 -2.46 -1.03 8.16
C LEU A 70 -1.78 0.33 8.10
N TRP A 71 -2.00 1.03 6.98
CA TRP A 71 -1.53 2.40 6.81
C TRP A 71 -2.69 3.33 6.49
N ASN A 72 -2.62 4.54 7.04
CA ASN A 72 -3.46 5.63 6.61
C ASN A 72 -2.89 6.20 5.31
N VAL A 73 -3.72 6.25 4.27
CA VAL A 73 -3.38 6.73 2.93
C VAL A 73 -4.21 7.95 2.50
N THR A 74 -4.93 8.59 3.42
CA THR A 74 -5.78 9.77 3.12
C THR A 74 -4.98 10.94 2.59
N ASP A 75 -3.76 11.12 3.10
CA ASP A 75 -2.79 12.04 2.53
C ASP A 75 -1.64 11.24 1.90
N PRO A 76 -1.59 11.12 0.57
CA PRO A 76 -0.50 10.48 -0.17
C PRO A 76 0.89 11.02 0.19
N ARG A 77 0.98 12.25 0.72
CA ARG A 77 2.24 12.90 1.13
C ARG A 77 2.64 12.57 2.56
N ALA A 78 1.74 11.99 3.36
CA ALA A 78 1.94 11.68 4.76
C ALA A 78 1.40 10.28 5.10
N ILE A 79 1.73 9.29 4.26
CA ILE A 79 1.37 7.89 4.49
C ILE A 79 2.15 7.38 5.70
N GLY A 80 1.43 6.79 6.66
CA GLY A 80 2.00 6.29 7.91
C GLY A 80 1.18 5.18 8.55
N PRO A 81 1.78 4.42 9.49
CA PRO A 81 1.10 3.35 10.20
C PRO A 81 -0.08 3.91 11.01
N TRP A 82 -1.11 3.08 11.17
CA TRP A 82 -2.30 3.47 11.94
C TRP A 82 -2.04 3.65 13.44
N ALA A 83 -0.96 3.07 13.99
CA ALA A 83 -0.67 3.04 15.43
C ALA A 83 -0.22 4.39 16.04
N ASP A 84 0.12 5.38 15.21
CA ASP A 84 0.66 6.68 15.65
C ASP A 84 -0.37 7.84 15.62
N ARG A 85 -1.67 7.55 15.83
CA ARG A 85 -2.72 8.59 15.96
C ARG A 85 -3.66 8.35 17.12
#